data_AF-A0A1Q4WN50-F1
#
_entry.id   AF-A0A1Q4WN50-F1
#
_cell.length_a   1.000
_cell.length_b   1.000
_cell.length_c   1.000
_cell.angle_alpha   90.00
_cell.angle_beta   90.00
_cell.angle_gamma   90.00
#
_symmetry.space_group_name_H-M   'P 1'
#
loop_
_entity.id
_entity.type
_entity.pdbx_description
1 polymer ?
#
loop_
_entity_poly.entity_id
_entity_poly.type
_entity_poly.pdbx_seq_one_letter_code
_entity_poly.pdbx_strand_id
1 'polypeptide(L)'
;MSRIPHRTRAAAVAALVTAVALPLAGTATASAAVPAGVRSVQGAPNSTLAADAPTTWAEKNGGYVQINWTPPNNVGKYDWIGLYKRDPNAIGIDNYETWQWAYNHGTSYLTSVPAVSGDYWTAYISYDYASSQYRIIESHRSHID
;
A
#
# COMPACT_ATOMS: atom_id res chain seq x y z
N MET A 1 8.69 41.99 -2.77
CA MET A 1 9.85 41.08 -2.97
C MET A 1 10.17 40.43 -1.63
N SER A 2 9.76 39.17 -1.43
CA SER A 2 10.00 38.45 -0.17
C SER A 2 10.81 37.19 -0.48
N ARG A 3 12.03 37.12 0.07
CA ARG A 3 12.97 36.01 -0.10
C ARG A 3 12.79 35.05 1.07
N ILE A 4 12.41 33.81 0.78
CA ILE A 4 12.34 32.72 1.76
C ILE A 4 13.76 32.16 1.92
N PRO A 5 14.36 32.10 3.13
CA PRO A 5 15.65 31.47 3.33
C PRO A 5 15.51 29.94 3.45
N HIS A 6 16.16 29.21 2.54
CA HIS A 6 16.48 27.80 2.69
C HIS A 6 17.54 27.61 3.79
N ARG A 7 17.29 26.73 4.76
CA ARG A 7 18.32 26.17 5.66
C ARG A 7 18.09 24.67 5.80
N THR A 8 18.83 23.88 5.01
CA THR A 8 20.00 23.08 5.41
C THR A 8 19.65 21.95 6.38
N ARG A 9 19.47 20.74 5.84
CA ARG A 9 19.41 19.49 6.61
C ARG A 9 20.82 19.10 7.04
N ALA A 10 21.06 19.02 8.34
CA ALA A 10 22.27 18.46 8.91
C ALA A 10 22.18 16.93 8.96
N ALA A 11 23.28 16.28 8.59
CA ALA A 11 23.51 14.85 8.64
C ALA A 11 24.18 14.43 9.95
N ALA A 12 23.94 13.19 10.39
CA ALA A 12 24.78 12.34 11.25
C ALA A 12 24.20 10.92 11.14
N VAL A 13 24.83 9.86 10.61
CA VAL A 13 26.15 9.20 10.81
C VAL A 13 26.34 8.60 12.20
N ALA A 14 26.18 7.26 12.30
CA ALA A 14 26.92 6.31 13.17
C ALA A 14 26.42 4.88 12.80
N ALA A 15 27.18 3.96 12.21
CA ALA A 15 28.43 3.25 12.60
C ALA A 15 28.18 1.85 13.24
N LEU A 16 28.35 0.82 12.39
CA LEU A 16 28.96 -0.53 12.52
C LEU A 16 29.21 -1.18 13.90
N VAL A 17 28.84 -2.47 14.10
CA VAL A 17 29.65 -3.53 14.77
C VAL A 17 29.27 -4.95 14.27
N THR A 18 30.28 -5.82 14.14
CA THR A 18 30.33 -7.19 13.56
C THR A 18 30.43 -8.30 14.63
N ALA A 19 29.94 -9.53 14.38
CA ALA A 19 30.51 -10.86 14.81
C ALA A 19 29.53 -12.01 14.42
N VAL A 20 29.83 -12.95 13.51
CA VAL A 20 30.62 -14.21 13.60
C VAL A 20 30.04 -15.30 14.52
N ALA A 21 29.59 -16.43 13.94
CA ALA A 21 30.00 -17.81 14.28
C ALA A 21 29.29 -18.85 13.37
N LEU A 22 30.06 -19.72 12.70
CA LEU A 22 29.62 -20.98 12.08
C LEU A 22 29.61 -22.11 13.12
N PRO A 23 28.86 -23.19 12.87
CA PRO A 23 29.44 -24.52 13.09
C PRO A 23 29.38 -25.41 11.83
N LEU A 24 30.42 -26.23 11.72
CA LEU A 24 30.70 -27.19 10.65
C LEU A 24 30.36 -28.62 11.12
N ALA A 25 29.94 -29.44 10.16
CA ALA A 25 30.04 -30.90 10.05
C ALA A 25 28.84 -31.78 10.45
N GLY A 26 28.44 -32.60 9.46
CA GLY A 26 27.58 -33.77 9.56
C GLY A 26 27.31 -34.37 8.18
N THR A 27 28.24 -35.17 7.64
CA THR A 27 28.10 -35.90 6.37
C THR A 27 27.57 -37.31 6.58
N ALA A 28 26.55 -37.74 5.83
CA ALA A 28 26.59 -38.92 4.94
C ALA A 28 25.19 -39.31 4.40
N THR A 29 25.07 -39.17 3.07
CA THR A 29 24.31 -39.92 2.05
C THR A 29 23.28 -41.00 2.44
N ALA A 30 22.08 -40.85 1.88
CA ALA A 30 21.35 -41.94 1.21
C ALA A 30 20.67 -41.39 -0.06
N SER A 31 21.13 -41.84 -1.24
CA SER A 31 20.41 -41.66 -2.51
C SER A 31 19.48 -42.84 -2.71
N ALA A 32 18.17 -42.60 -2.84
CA ALA A 32 17.26 -43.56 -3.45
C ALA A 32 15.99 -42.86 -3.99
N ALA A 33 15.81 -43.03 -5.30
CA ALA A 33 14.58 -42.94 -6.09
C ALA A 33 13.86 -41.57 -6.22
N VAL A 34 13.98 -40.99 -7.41
CA VAL A 34 12.99 -40.06 -8.00
C VAL A 34 11.82 -40.87 -8.53
N PRO A 35 10.57 -40.51 -8.18
CA PRO A 35 9.47 -40.55 -9.14
C PRO A 35 8.85 -39.16 -9.34
N ALA A 36 8.36 -38.95 -10.55
CA ALA A 36 8.00 -37.67 -11.13
C ALA A 36 6.96 -36.86 -10.34
N GLY A 37 7.33 -35.62 -10.03
CA GLY A 37 6.48 -34.58 -9.49
C GLY A 37 7.16 -33.23 -9.62
N VAL A 38 7.29 -32.74 -10.85
CA VAL A 38 7.80 -31.39 -11.14
C VAL A 38 6.92 -30.37 -10.43
N ARG A 39 7.47 -29.63 -9.47
CA ARG A 39 7.38 -28.15 -9.37
C ARG A 39 8.21 -27.63 -8.20
N SER A 40 9.38 -27.10 -8.53
CA SER A 40 10.08 -26.13 -7.70
C SER A 40 9.17 -24.91 -7.55
N VAL A 41 8.59 -24.67 -6.36
CA VAL A 41 8.05 -23.34 -6.04
C VAL A 41 9.20 -22.55 -5.44
N GLN A 42 9.95 -21.94 -6.35
CA GLN A 42 10.91 -20.89 -6.08
C GLN A 42 10.17 -19.66 -5.54
N GLY A 43 10.58 -19.21 -4.35
CA GLY A 43 10.31 -17.85 -3.84
C GLY A 43 9.06 -17.71 -2.98
N ALA A 44 9.08 -18.23 -1.75
CA ALA A 44 8.31 -17.60 -0.69
C ALA A 44 9.10 -16.37 -0.22
N PRO A 45 8.64 -15.12 -0.47
CA PRO A 45 9.15 -14.03 0.35
C PRO A 45 8.64 -14.27 1.77
N ASN A 46 9.59 -14.26 2.70
CA ASN A 46 9.42 -14.05 4.14
C ASN A 46 7.96 -13.83 4.59
N SER A 47 7.44 -14.79 5.36
CA SER A 47 6.26 -14.58 6.20
C SER A 47 6.60 -13.65 7.36
N THR A 48 6.95 -12.40 7.06
CA THR A 48 6.77 -11.30 8.00
C THR A 48 5.27 -11.11 8.15
N LEU A 49 4.76 -11.17 9.38
CA LEU A 49 3.38 -10.84 9.78
C LEU A 49 2.72 -9.95 8.73
N ALA A 50 1.72 -10.48 8.02
CA ALA A 50 0.95 -9.68 7.07
C ALA A 50 0.45 -8.46 7.84
N ALA A 51 0.99 -7.28 7.53
CA ALA A 51 0.37 -6.04 7.97
C ALA A 51 -1.08 -6.11 7.50
N ASP A 52 -2.03 -5.86 8.41
CA ASP A 52 -3.44 -5.87 8.05
C ASP A 52 -3.62 -4.96 6.83
N ALA A 53 -4.09 -5.52 5.72
CA ALA A 53 -4.12 -4.82 4.45
C ALA A 53 -5.28 -3.83 4.47
N PRO A 54 -5.11 -2.60 3.97
CA PRO A 54 -6.24 -1.67 3.88
C PRO A 54 -7.35 -2.25 3.02
N THR A 55 -8.59 -1.90 3.33
CA THR A 55 -9.73 -2.08 2.43
C THR A 55 -10.39 -0.75 2.18
N THR A 56 -10.85 -0.52 0.96
CA THR A 56 -11.59 0.70 0.61
C THR A 56 -12.88 0.35 -0.13
N TRP A 57 -13.92 1.17 0.00
CA TRP A 57 -15.12 1.04 -0.82
C TRP A 57 -15.83 2.39 -0.97
N ALA A 58 -16.64 2.50 -2.02
CA ALA A 58 -17.54 3.62 -2.23
C ALA A 58 -18.98 3.20 -2.01
N GLU A 59 -19.78 4.07 -1.42
CA GLU A 59 -21.22 3.89 -1.28
C GLU A 59 -21.95 5.21 -1.53
N LYS A 60 -23.26 5.14 -1.70
CA LYS A 60 -24.11 6.32 -1.79
C LYS A 60 -24.53 6.76 -0.40
N ASN A 61 -24.30 8.03 -0.08
CA ASN A 61 -24.86 8.65 1.10
C ASN A 61 -25.57 9.96 0.69
N GLY A 62 -26.90 9.95 0.79
CA GLY A 62 -27.73 11.01 0.24
C GLY A 62 -27.56 11.12 -1.28
N GLY A 63 -27.17 12.31 -1.76
CA GLY A 63 -26.93 12.60 -3.18
C GLY A 63 -25.48 12.45 -3.63
N TYR A 64 -24.57 12.04 -2.74
CA TYR A 64 -23.12 12.05 -2.98
C TYR A 64 -22.47 10.70 -2.71
N VAL A 65 -21.28 10.51 -3.28
CA VAL A 65 -20.45 9.34 -3.00
C VAL A 65 -19.77 9.54 -1.66
N GLN A 66 -19.86 8.55 -0.79
CA GLN A 66 -19.05 8.43 0.42
C GLN A 66 -17.96 7.40 0.17
N ILE A 67 -16.72 7.78 0.47
CA ILE A 67 -15.58 6.86 0.51
C ILE A 67 -15.49 6.33 1.94
N ASN A 68 -15.30 5.03 2.09
CA ASN A 68 -15.06 4.37 3.36
C ASN A 68 -13.80 3.50 3.27
N TRP A 69 -13.13 3.30 4.39
CA TRP A 69 -11.95 2.45 4.43
C TRP A 69 -11.70 1.85 5.82
N THR A 70 -11.05 0.69 5.83
CA THR A 70 -10.39 0.16 7.01
C THR A 70 -8.89 0.40 6.88
N PRO A 71 -8.26 1.17 7.80
CA PRO A 71 -6.84 1.49 7.69
C PRO A 71 -5.98 0.26 8.01
N PRO A 72 -4.75 0.18 7.47
CA PRO A 72 -3.77 -0.78 7.93
C PRO A 72 -3.28 -0.41 9.34
N ASN A 73 -2.60 -1.34 10.01
CA ASN A 73 -2.03 -1.12 11.35
C ASN A 73 -1.15 0.14 11.45
N ASN A 74 -0.43 0.48 10.37
CA ASN A 74 0.42 1.66 10.30
C ASN A 74 -0.03 2.53 9.12
N VAL A 75 -0.73 3.62 9.42
CA VAL A 75 -1.07 4.64 8.42
C VAL A 75 0.09 5.62 8.30
N GLY A 76 0.69 5.68 7.12
CA GLY A 76 1.75 6.65 6.82
C GLY A 76 1.21 8.08 6.75
N LYS A 77 2.02 9.06 7.18
CA LYS A 77 1.65 10.49 7.17
C LYS A 77 1.18 11.01 5.80
N TYR A 78 1.68 10.42 4.72
CA TYR A 78 1.34 10.78 3.35
C TYR A 78 0.46 9.73 2.68
N ASP A 79 -0.18 8.85 3.44
CA ASP A 79 -1.11 7.88 2.87
C ASP A 79 -2.47 8.56 2.67
N TRP A 80 -3.16 8.20 1.60
CA TRP A 80 -4.43 8.82 1.22
C TRP A 80 -5.31 7.81 0.48
N ILE A 81 -6.61 8.13 0.42
CA ILE A 81 -7.63 7.34 -0.26
C ILE A 81 -8.17 8.15 -1.42
N GLY A 82 -8.18 7.56 -2.61
CA GLY A 82 -8.72 8.17 -3.82
C GLY A 82 -10.04 7.54 -4.24
N LEU A 83 -10.92 8.35 -4.83
CA LEU A 83 -12.10 7.91 -5.59
C LEU A 83 -11.83 8.08 -7.08
N TYR A 84 -12.21 7.10 -7.90
CA TYR A 84 -11.97 7.06 -9.33
C TYR A 84 -13.22 6.57 -10.06
N LYS A 85 -13.37 6.95 -11.33
CA LYS A 85 -14.42 6.39 -12.23
C LYS A 85 -13.99 5.12 -12.96
N ARG A 86 -12.70 4.78 -12.93
CA ARG A 86 -12.12 3.58 -13.56
C ARG A 86 -11.00 3.04 -12.68
N ASP A 87 -10.58 1.81 -12.96
CA ASP A 87 -9.53 1.13 -12.21
C ASP A 87 -8.23 1.98 -12.17
N PRO A 88 -7.78 2.42 -10.98
CA PRO A 88 -6.58 3.25 -10.83
C PRO A 88 -5.30 2.52 -11.25
N ASN A 89 -5.27 1.19 -11.26
CA ASN A 89 -4.13 0.44 -11.80
C ASN A 89 -4.02 0.57 -13.33
N ALA A 90 -5.13 0.85 -14.02
CA ALA A 90 -5.17 1.02 -15.47
C ALA A 90 -4.98 2.48 -15.89
N ILE A 91 -5.48 3.45 -15.11
CA ILE A 91 -5.42 4.87 -15.46
C ILE A 91 -4.32 5.64 -14.74
N GLY A 92 -3.72 5.08 -13.70
CA GLY A 92 -2.69 5.73 -12.88
C GLY A 92 -3.26 6.51 -11.69
N ILE A 93 -2.42 6.65 -10.67
CA ILE A 93 -2.74 7.20 -9.33
C ILE A 93 -3.30 8.63 -9.39
N ASP A 94 -2.82 9.46 -10.31
CA ASP A 94 -3.18 10.89 -10.34
C ASP A 94 -4.55 11.18 -11.01
N ASN A 95 -5.21 10.16 -11.58
CA ASN A 95 -6.48 10.33 -12.31
C ASN A 95 -7.72 10.10 -11.43
N TYR A 96 -7.67 10.55 -10.18
CA TYR A 96 -8.78 10.50 -9.24
C TYR A 96 -9.83 11.59 -9.51
N GLU A 97 -11.06 11.33 -9.09
CA GLU A 97 -12.15 12.33 -9.02
C GLU A 97 -11.97 13.23 -7.79
N THR A 98 -11.64 12.62 -6.65
CA THR A 98 -11.38 13.29 -5.38
C THR A 98 -10.58 12.37 -4.46
N TRP A 99 -10.05 12.91 -3.36
CA TRP A 99 -9.24 12.15 -2.41
C TRP A 99 -9.30 12.73 -0.99
N GLN A 100 -8.82 11.97 -0.02
CA GLN A 100 -8.69 12.37 1.38
C GLN A 100 -7.43 11.73 1.99
N TRP A 101 -6.67 12.48 2.80
CA TRP A 101 -5.59 11.89 3.61
C TRP A 101 -6.12 10.81 4.56
N ALA A 102 -5.40 9.70 4.68
CA ALA A 102 -5.71 8.61 5.60
C ALA A 102 -5.24 8.93 7.03
N TYR A 103 -4.08 9.59 7.15
CA TYR A 103 -3.43 9.82 8.44
C TYR A 103 -4.14 10.85 9.30
N ASN A 104 -4.47 10.50 10.55
CA ASN A 104 -5.22 11.34 11.49
C ASN A 104 -6.59 11.82 10.98
N HIS A 105 -7.18 11.11 10.03
CA HIS A 105 -8.56 11.29 9.59
C HIS A 105 -9.42 10.09 10.03
N GLY A 106 -10.74 10.22 9.93
CA GLY A 106 -11.68 9.14 10.22
C GLY A 106 -11.55 7.96 9.25
N THR A 107 -12.52 7.05 9.26
CA THR A 107 -12.59 5.90 8.34
C THR A 107 -13.59 6.11 7.21
N SER A 108 -14.07 7.35 7.04
CA SER A 108 -15.01 7.72 6.00
C SER A 108 -14.87 9.19 5.60
N TYR A 109 -15.26 9.50 4.37
CA TYR A 109 -15.27 10.84 3.80
C TYR A 109 -16.44 10.99 2.82
N LEU A 110 -17.40 11.86 3.17
CA LEU A 110 -18.46 12.25 2.26
C LEU A 110 -17.90 13.25 1.25
N THR A 111 -17.94 12.89 -0.03
CA THR A 111 -17.39 13.70 -1.11
C THR A 111 -18.39 14.74 -1.61
N SER A 112 -17.93 15.64 -2.48
CA SER A 112 -18.79 16.48 -3.30
C SER A 112 -19.16 15.85 -4.65
N VAL A 113 -18.77 14.60 -4.91
CA VAL A 113 -19.05 13.90 -6.17
C VAL A 113 -20.48 13.36 -6.13
N PRO A 114 -21.36 13.73 -7.08
CA PRO A 114 -22.71 13.19 -7.12
C PRO A 114 -22.71 11.66 -7.28
N ALA A 115 -23.50 10.97 -6.46
CA ALA A 115 -23.70 9.54 -6.57
C ALA A 115 -24.65 9.21 -7.74
N VAL A 116 -24.06 9.14 -8.94
CA VAL A 116 -24.72 8.62 -10.14
C VAL A 116 -24.56 7.11 -10.17
N SER A 117 -25.61 6.38 -10.57
CA SER A 117 -25.55 4.93 -10.74
C SER A 117 -24.39 4.51 -11.64
N GLY A 118 -23.66 3.49 -11.22
CA GLY A 118 -22.52 2.95 -11.96
C GLY A 118 -21.38 2.51 -11.06
N ASP A 119 -20.27 2.15 -11.71
CA ASP A 119 -19.07 1.68 -11.03
C ASP A 119 -18.18 2.84 -10.59
N TYR A 120 -17.73 2.73 -9.35
CA TYR A 120 -16.70 3.55 -8.77
C TYR A 120 -15.56 2.67 -8.32
N TRP A 121 -14.37 3.24 -8.32
CA TRP A 121 -13.18 2.60 -7.80
C TRP A 121 -12.66 3.43 -6.64
N THR A 122 -12.27 2.77 -5.56
CA THR A 122 -11.51 3.38 -4.48
C THR A 122 -10.13 2.76 -4.45
N ALA A 123 -9.14 3.50 -3.94
CA ALA A 123 -7.83 2.93 -3.68
C ALA A 123 -7.19 3.54 -2.44
N TYR A 124 -6.46 2.71 -1.71
CA TYR A 124 -5.54 3.14 -0.68
C TYR A 124 -4.14 3.34 -1.28
N ILE A 125 -3.63 4.56 -1.19
CA ILE A 125 -2.33 4.95 -1.70
C ILE A 125 -1.40 5.20 -0.53
N SER A 126 -0.26 4.50 -0.53
CA SER A 126 0.80 4.73 0.46
C SER A 126 2.02 5.38 -0.17
N TYR A 127 2.68 6.24 0.59
CA TYR A 127 3.96 6.82 0.17
C TYR A 127 5.11 5.90 0.55
N ASP A 128 5.78 5.32 -0.45
CA ASP A 128 7.02 4.59 -0.23
C ASP A 128 8.18 5.58 -0.07
N TYR A 129 8.59 5.80 1.17
CA TYR A 129 9.71 6.67 1.52
C TYR A 129 11.05 6.21 0.93
N ALA A 130 11.22 4.91 0.66
CA ALA A 130 12.46 4.39 0.08
C ALA A 130 12.62 4.81 -1.39
N SER A 131 11.54 4.71 -2.17
CA SER A 131 11.54 5.13 -3.59
C SER A 131 11.07 6.56 -3.82
N SER A 132 10.59 7.25 -2.78
CA SER A 132 9.98 8.59 -2.86
C SER A 132 8.79 8.65 -3.82
N GLN A 133 8.00 7.59 -3.90
CA GLN A 133 6.89 7.45 -4.82
C GLN A 133 5.62 6.95 -4.14
N TYR A 134 4.47 7.33 -4.69
CA TYR A 134 3.18 6.78 -4.30
C TYR A 134 2.95 5.41 -4.92
N ARG A 135 2.32 4.51 -4.16
CA ARG A 135 1.94 3.17 -4.62
C ARG A 135 0.51 2.87 -4.23
N ILE A 136 -0.22 2.26 -5.16
CA ILE A 136 -1.51 1.63 -4.86
C ILE A 136 -1.21 0.40 -4.02
N ILE A 137 -1.73 0.37 -2.79
CA ILE A 137 -1.63 -0.77 -1.89
C ILE A 137 -2.87 -1.65 -2.05
N GLU A 138 -4.02 -1.01 -2.20
CA GLU A 138 -5.29 -1.67 -2.45
C GLU A 138 -6.13 -0.83 -3.40
N SER A 139 -6.95 -1.50 -4.21
CA SER A 139 -8.00 -0.88 -5.00
C SER A 139 -9.23 -1.77 -5.01
N HIS A 140 -10.41 -1.17 -4.95
CA HIS A 140 -11.68 -1.88 -4.89
C HIS A 140 -12.69 -1.26 -5.84
N ARG A 141 -13.49 -2.11 -6.50
CA ARG A 141 -14.63 -1.69 -7.32
C ARG A 141 -15.90 -1.79 -6.51
N SER A 142 -16.64 -0.69 -6.42
CA SER A 142 -17.98 -0.64 -5.83
C SER A 142 -18.99 -0.27 -6.90
N HIS A 143 -20.16 -0.92 -6.85
CA HIS A 143 -21.31 -0.52 -7.65
C HIS A 143 -22.25 0.32 -6.80
N ILE A 144 -22.69 1.46 -7.33
CA ILE A 144 -23.68 2.33 -6.69
C ILE A 144 -24.95 2.35 -7.54
N ASP A 145 -26.11 2.19 -6.91
CA ASP A 145 -27.45 2.25 -7.53
C ASP A 145 -28.11 3.65 -7.47
#